data_AF-A0A1X7ULH5-F1
#
_entry.id   AF-A0A1X7ULH5-F1
#
_cell.length_a   1.000
_cell.length_b   1.000
_cell.length_c   1.000
_cell.angle_alpha   90.00
_cell.angle_beta   90.00
_cell.angle_gamma   90.00
#
_symmetry.space_group_name_H-M   'P 1'
#
loop_
_entity.id
_entity.type
_entity.pdbx_description
1 polymer ?
#
loop_
_entity_poly.entity_id
_entity_poly.type
_entity_poly.pdbx_seq_one_letter_code
_entity_poly.pdbx_strand_id
1 'polypeptide(L)'
;MSRALRKAVENSKQKKEIHLADEGISALEDVPELFSARHITKLILSHNKITELPAEISNLTGLEYLNLFNNQLEDLPSTISTLPKLRELNLALNRLCELPRGFGSFPSLQILDMTYNNLSSASFSANFAYLGGCLKALFLGDNDLNRFPPNMEKFILLEVLILRDNDIADVPSTIHACQKLSTLQLQGNQINVLPPEMARLNFLTEKSCFKIYDNPLIEELQSRSTTVKQLFDYVKTEEYRLIYAEFNEAGKFTKVKRDYRSAKKCRNTKRHKVPALSGPGWNL
;
A
#
# COMPACT_ATOMS: atom_id res chain seq x y z
N MET A 1 -25.87 -10.26 -15.47
CA MET A 1 -25.03 -9.25 -14.79
C MET A 1 -25.72 -7.89 -14.67
N SER A 2 -26.22 -7.28 -15.74
CA SER A 2 -26.78 -5.91 -15.68
C SER A 2 -27.96 -5.69 -14.70
N ARG A 3 -28.78 -6.71 -14.42
CA ARG A 3 -29.95 -6.57 -13.54
C ARG A 3 -29.59 -6.34 -12.06
N ALA A 4 -28.55 -7.01 -11.53
CA ALA A 4 -28.12 -6.86 -10.14
C ALA A 4 -27.55 -5.47 -9.87
N LEU A 5 -26.65 -5.02 -10.77
CA LEU A 5 -26.09 -3.67 -10.79
C LEU A 5 -27.18 -2.60 -10.83
N ARG A 6 -28.13 -2.68 -11.78
CA ARG A 6 -29.23 -1.69 -11.89
C ARG A 6 -30.08 -1.63 -10.62
N LYS A 7 -30.41 -2.78 -10.05
CA LYS A 7 -31.17 -2.85 -8.78
C LYS A 7 -30.38 -2.23 -7.63
N ALA A 8 -29.07 -2.46 -7.55
CA ALA A 8 -28.23 -1.88 -6.51
C ALA A 8 -28.13 -0.35 -6.65
N VAL A 9 -27.99 0.16 -7.88
CA VAL A 9 -28.02 1.60 -8.17
C VAL A 9 -29.36 2.22 -7.77
N GLU A 10 -30.49 1.55 -8.06
CA GLU A 10 -31.80 2.04 -7.64
C GLU A 10 -31.97 2.08 -6.12
N ASN A 11 -31.56 1.01 -5.42
CA ASN A 11 -31.59 0.92 -3.96
C ASN A 11 -30.69 1.95 -3.27
N SER A 12 -29.61 2.37 -3.94
CA SER A 12 -28.66 3.34 -3.40
C SER A 12 -29.30 4.69 -3.07
N LYS A 13 -30.43 5.04 -3.72
CA LYS A 13 -31.18 6.27 -3.47
C LYS A 13 -31.62 6.41 -2.00
N GLN A 14 -31.80 5.30 -1.30
CA GLN A 14 -32.19 5.28 0.11
C GLN A 14 -30.98 5.08 1.04
N LYS A 15 -30.03 4.22 0.65
CA LYS A 15 -28.96 3.76 1.55
C LYS A 15 -27.61 4.47 1.39
N LYS A 16 -27.41 5.26 0.32
CA LYS A 16 -26.12 5.88 -0.06
C LYS A 16 -24.96 4.90 -0.22
N GLU A 17 -25.22 3.60 -0.26
CA GLU A 17 -24.22 2.56 -0.42
C GLU A 17 -24.62 1.60 -1.53
N ILE A 18 -23.64 1.12 -2.28
CA ILE A 18 -23.80 0.09 -3.29
C ILE A 18 -22.88 -1.08 -2.94
N HIS A 19 -23.49 -2.25 -2.73
CA HIS A 19 -22.80 -3.50 -2.41
C HIS A 19 -23.01 -4.48 -3.56
N LEU A 20 -21.93 -4.79 -4.26
CA LEU A 20 -21.91 -5.63 -5.45
C LEU A 20 -20.70 -6.60 -5.39
N ALA A 21 -20.49 -7.22 -4.23
CA ALA A 21 -19.46 -8.22 -4.05
C ALA A 21 -19.87 -9.56 -4.68
N ASP A 22 -18.92 -10.29 -5.27
CA ASP A 22 -19.14 -11.64 -5.83
C ASP A 22 -20.20 -11.73 -6.96
N GLU A 23 -20.49 -10.62 -7.65
CA GLU A 23 -21.52 -10.55 -8.71
C GLU A 23 -20.99 -10.97 -10.10
N GLY A 24 -19.70 -11.31 -10.19
CA GLY A 24 -19.04 -11.72 -11.43
C GLY A 24 -18.83 -10.60 -12.44
N ILE A 25 -18.91 -9.34 -12.02
CA ILE A 25 -18.82 -8.14 -12.86
C ILE A 25 -17.46 -8.08 -13.55
N SER A 26 -17.43 -7.97 -14.88
CA SER A 26 -16.19 -7.82 -15.65
C SER A 26 -15.98 -6.43 -16.22
N ALA A 27 -17.06 -5.71 -16.53
CA ALA A 27 -17.04 -4.35 -17.06
C ALA A 27 -18.09 -3.49 -16.35
N LEU A 28 -17.71 -2.27 -15.99
CA LEU A 28 -18.62 -1.30 -15.38
C LEU A 28 -19.31 -0.40 -16.42
N GLU A 29 -18.82 -0.38 -17.66
CA GLU A 29 -19.38 0.41 -18.78
C GLU A 29 -20.82 0.02 -19.13
N ASP A 30 -21.21 -1.23 -18.87
CA ASP A 30 -22.56 -1.73 -19.12
C ASP A 30 -23.63 -1.08 -18.22
N VAL A 31 -23.22 -0.27 -17.23
CA VAL A 31 -24.10 0.36 -16.24
C VAL A 31 -23.69 1.83 -16.01
N PRO A 32 -23.89 2.70 -17.02
CA PRO A 32 -23.52 4.12 -16.91
C PRO A 32 -24.29 4.85 -15.80
N GLU A 33 -25.45 4.34 -15.39
CA GLU A 33 -26.25 4.91 -14.30
C GLU A 33 -25.53 4.88 -12.95
N LEU A 34 -24.56 3.95 -12.75
CA LEU A 34 -23.72 3.91 -11.56
C LEU A 34 -23.00 5.25 -11.36
N PHE A 35 -22.38 5.78 -12.41
CA PHE A 35 -21.59 7.01 -12.35
C PHE A 35 -22.45 8.28 -12.21
N SER A 36 -23.76 8.16 -12.35
CA SER A 36 -24.71 9.24 -12.07
C SER A 36 -25.13 9.28 -10.60
N ALA A 37 -24.83 8.25 -9.80
CA ALA A 37 -25.25 8.12 -8.40
C ALA A 37 -24.37 8.95 -7.43
N ARG A 38 -24.32 10.28 -7.61
CA ARG A 38 -23.45 11.19 -6.85
C ARG A 38 -23.72 11.21 -5.33
N HIS A 39 -24.86 10.70 -4.89
CA HIS A 39 -25.26 10.63 -3.48
C HIS A 39 -24.60 9.46 -2.72
N ILE A 40 -23.96 8.52 -3.41
CA ILE A 40 -23.35 7.36 -2.74
C ILE A 40 -22.04 7.74 -2.06
N THR A 41 -21.84 7.19 -0.88
CA THR A 41 -20.63 7.35 -0.06
C THR A 41 -19.79 6.06 -0.04
N LYS A 42 -20.40 4.91 -0.33
CA LYS A 42 -19.73 3.61 -0.29
C LYS A 42 -20.02 2.79 -1.55
N LEU A 43 -18.95 2.30 -2.20
CA LEU A 43 -19.03 1.38 -3.34
C LEU A 43 -18.16 0.16 -3.07
N ILE A 44 -18.79 -1.01 -2.94
CA ILE A 44 -18.13 -2.30 -2.78
C ILE A 44 -18.30 -3.10 -4.06
N LEU A 45 -17.18 -3.39 -4.71
CA LEU A 45 -17.05 -4.17 -5.94
C LEU A 45 -16.06 -5.32 -5.76
N SER A 46 -15.85 -5.78 -4.53
CA SER A 46 -14.88 -6.82 -4.20
C SER A 46 -15.23 -8.18 -4.81
N HIS A 47 -14.23 -9.03 -5.07
CA HIS A 47 -14.41 -10.39 -5.60
C HIS A 47 -15.14 -10.45 -6.96
N ASN A 48 -14.87 -9.49 -7.83
CA ASN A 48 -15.39 -9.49 -9.19
C ASN A 48 -14.27 -9.84 -10.20
N LYS A 49 -14.51 -9.57 -11.48
CA LYS A 49 -13.58 -9.81 -12.59
C LYS A 49 -13.27 -8.51 -13.33
N ILE A 50 -13.36 -7.37 -12.65
CA ILE A 50 -13.19 -6.05 -13.25
C ILE A 50 -11.75 -5.92 -13.75
N THR A 51 -11.58 -5.70 -15.04
CA THR A 51 -10.26 -5.51 -15.67
C THR A 51 -9.89 -4.04 -15.80
N GLU A 52 -10.88 -3.16 -15.93
CA GLU A 52 -10.69 -1.73 -16.12
C GLU A 52 -11.69 -0.93 -15.28
N LEU A 53 -11.21 0.18 -14.70
CA LEU A 53 -12.03 1.14 -13.99
C LEU A 53 -12.22 2.37 -14.88
N PRO A 54 -13.45 2.67 -15.33
CA PRO A 54 -13.69 3.79 -16.24
C PRO A 54 -13.46 5.15 -15.55
N ALA A 55 -13.07 6.15 -16.34
CA ALA A 55 -12.71 7.48 -15.84
C ALA A 55 -13.88 8.18 -15.12
N GLU A 56 -15.11 7.82 -15.48
CA GLU A 56 -16.38 8.24 -14.91
C GLU A 56 -16.53 7.89 -13.43
N ILE A 57 -15.66 7.03 -12.86
CA ILE A 57 -15.62 6.80 -11.41
C ILE A 57 -15.46 8.12 -10.64
N SER A 58 -14.77 9.10 -11.21
CA SER A 58 -14.57 10.44 -10.61
C SER A 58 -15.87 11.26 -10.49
N ASN A 59 -16.94 10.87 -11.20
CA ASN A 59 -18.24 11.51 -11.08
C ASN A 59 -18.93 11.23 -9.74
N LEU A 60 -18.49 10.18 -9.02
CA LEU A 60 -18.99 9.83 -7.70
C LEU A 60 -18.44 10.77 -6.62
N THR A 61 -18.77 12.05 -6.71
CA THR A 61 -18.21 13.11 -5.85
C THR A 61 -18.55 12.97 -4.36
N GLY A 62 -19.56 12.16 -4.03
CA GLY A 62 -19.92 11.78 -2.67
C GLY A 62 -19.10 10.62 -2.09
N LEU A 63 -18.31 9.93 -2.90
CA LEU A 63 -17.67 8.66 -2.53
C LEU A 63 -16.58 8.86 -1.47
N GLU A 64 -16.71 8.14 -0.36
CA GLU A 64 -15.78 8.13 0.77
C GLU A 64 -15.01 6.81 0.87
N TYR A 65 -15.64 5.71 0.45
CA TYR A 65 -15.06 4.35 0.50
C TYR A 65 -15.24 3.63 -0.84
N LEU A 66 -14.13 3.19 -1.43
CA LEU A 66 -14.10 2.39 -2.65
C LEU A 66 -13.34 1.08 -2.41
N ASN A 67 -14.04 -0.04 -2.54
CA ASN A 67 -13.44 -1.37 -2.40
C ASN A 67 -13.48 -2.14 -3.72
N LEU A 68 -12.30 -2.36 -4.28
CA LEU A 68 -12.02 -3.12 -5.50
C LEU A 68 -11.17 -4.37 -5.20
N PHE A 69 -11.18 -4.83 -3.95
CA PHE A 69 -10.44 -6.01 -3.51
C PHE A 69 -10.71 -7.23 -4.38
N ASN A 70 -9.67 -7.99 -4.74
CA ASN A 70 -9.79 -9.24 -5.50
C ASN A 70 -10.54 -9.04 -6.83
N ASN A 71 -9.95 -8.21 -7.70
CA ASN A 71 -10.37 -7.99 -9.08
C ASN A 71 -9.19 -8.29 -10.04
N GLN A 72 -9.24 -7.80 -11.28
CA GLN A 72 -8.22 -8.05 -12.30
C GLN A 72 -7.70 -6.72 -12.89
N LEU A 73 -7.74 -5.63 -12.12
CA LEU A 73 -7.32 -4.31 -12.57
C LEU A 73 -5.82 -4.32 -12.89
N GLU A 74 -5.47 -3.93 -14.11
CA GLU A 74 -4.08 -3.75 -14.55
C GLU A 74 -3.64 -2.29 -14.42
N ASP A 75 -4.56 -1.35 -14.64
CA ASP A 75 -4.36 0.09 -14.54
C ASP A 75 -5.52 0.79 -13.82
N LEU A 76 -5.32 2.08 -13.50
CA LEU A 76 -6.34 2.96 -12.93
C LEU A 76 -6.45 4.24 -13.76
N PRO A 77 -7.66 4.83 -13.90
CA PRO A 77 -7.82 6.10 -14.58
C PRO A 77 -7.16 7.21 -13.75
N SER A 78 -6.47 8.15 -14.41
CA SER A 78 -5.83 9.28 -13.70
C SER A 78 -6.82 10.16 -12.94
N THR A 79 -8.12 10.10 -13.29
CA THR A 79 -9.19 10.84 -12.61
C THR A 79 -9.57 10.24 -11.25
N ILE A 80 -9.11 9.03 -10.89
CA ILE A 80 -9.44 8.44 -9.57
C ILE A 80 -8.97 9.33 -8.41
N SER A 81 -7.81 9.98 -8.56
CA SER A 81 -7.24 10.86 -7.54
C SER A 81 -7.96 12.20 -7.40
N THR A 82 -8.94 12.51 -8.26
CA THR A 82 -9.75 13.73 -8.16
C THR A 82 -10.99 13.56 -7.29
N LEU A 83 -11.25 12.37 -6.74
CA LEU A 83 -12.38 12.11 -5.86
C LEU A 83 -12.23 12.93 -4.56
N PRO A 84 -13.07 13.95 -4.32
CA PRO A 84 -12.79 14.97 -3.30
C PRO A 84 -12.99 14.48 -1.87
N LYS A 85 -13.76 13.40 -1.68
CA LYS A 85 -14.15 12.86 -0.38
C LYS A 85 -13.58 11.47 -0.09
N LEU A 86 -12.85 10.87 -1.03
CA LEU A 86 -12.38 9.50 -0.87
C LEU A 86 -11.37 9.41 0.28
N ARG A 87 -11.70 8.61 1.28
CA ARG A 87 -10.91 8.37 2.50
C ARG A 87 -10.26 7.01 2.48
N GLU A 88 -10.93 6.02 1.91
CA GLU A 88 -10.45 4.64 1.88
C GLU A 88 -10.52 4.07 0.47
N LEU A 89 -9.38 3.57 0.00
CA LEU A 89 -9.24 2.92 -1.29
C LEU A 89 -8.58 1.55 -1.11
N ASN A 90 -9.34 0.50 -1.36
CA ASN A 90 -8.84 -0.88 -1.35
C ASN A 90 -8.70 -1.40 -2.79
N LEU A 91 -7.46 -1.63 -3.20
CA LEU A 91 -7.04 -2.18 -4.49
C LEU A 91 -6.28 -3.51 -4.32
N ALA A 92 -6.32 -4.11 -3.14
CA ALA A 92 -5.55 -5.32 -2.87
C ALA A 92 -6.04 -6.52 -3.70
N LEU A 93 -5.14 -7.45 -4.00
CA LEU A 93 -5.40 -8.58 -4.91
C LEU A 93 -5.92 -8.11 -6.28
N ASN A 94 -5.17 -7.23 -6.95
CA ASN A 94 -5.40 -6.89 -8.35
C ASN A 94 -4.17 -7.31 -9.18
N ARG A 95 -3.91 -6.68 -10.32
CA ARG A 95 -2.75 -6.94 -11.17
C ARG A 95 -1.96 -5.67 -11.45
N LEU A 96 -2.18 -4.59 -10.67
CA LEU A 96 -1.60 -3.27 -10.91
C LEU A 96 -0.09 -3.38 -11.05
N CYS A 97 0.46 -2.94 -12.19
CA CYS A 97 1.90 -2.83 -12.38
C CYS A 97 2.41 -1.38 -12.48
N GLU A 98 1.51 -0.42 -12.68
CA GLU A 98 1.81 1.01 -12.58
C GLU A 98 0.70 1.80 -11.86
N LEU A 99 1.02 3.04 -11.48
CA LEU A 99 0.05 4.01 -10.96
C LEU A 99 -0.07 5.17 -11.96
N PRO A 100 -1.28 5.71 -12.18
CA PRO A 100 -1.45 6.80 -13.13
C PRO A 100 -0.74 8.07 -12.67
N ARG A 101 -0.45 8.96 -13.63
CA ARG A 101 0.08 10.30 -13.31
C ARG A 101 -0.88 11.04 -12.37
N GLY A 102 -0.33 11.69 -11.35
CA GLY A 102 -1.11 12.41 -10.35
C GLY A 102 -1.82 11.51 -9.33
N PHE A 103 -1.43 10.23 -9.21
CA PHE A 103 -2.04 9.32 -8.24
C PHE A 103 -1.99 9.87 -6.80
N GLY A 104 -0.94 10.62 -6.42
CA GLY A 104 -0.87 11.19 -5.07
C GLY A 104 -1.80 12.38 -4.78
N SER A 105 -2.60 12.84 -5.74
CA SER A 105 -3.41 14.06 -5.64
C SER A 105 -4.75 13.91 -4.91
N PHE A 106 -4.97 12.81 -4.18
CA PHE A 106 -6.20 12.63 -3.40
C PHE A 106 -6.30 13.66 -2.25
N PRO A 107 -7.37 14.48 -2.18
CA PRO A 107 -7.48 15.54 -1.16
C PRO A 107 -7.72 15.04 0.27
N SER A 108 -8.15 13.79 0.45
CA SER A 108 -8.63 13.29 1.74
C SER A 108 -8.35 11.81 1.99
N LEU A 109 -7.50 11.17 1.19
CA LEU A 109 -7.23 9.73 1.30
C LEU A 109 -6.42 9.44 2.57
N GLN A 110 -6.97 8.58 3.43
CA GLN A 110 -6.39 8.20 4.72
C GLN A 110 -5.88 6.76 4.72
N ILE A 111 -6.56 5.87 3.98
CA ILE A 111 -6.23 4.45 3.91
C ILE A 111 -6.08 4.04 2.45
N LEU A 112 -4.93 3.50 2.12
CA LEU A 112 -4.64 2.95 0.80
C LEU A 112 -4.07 1.54 0.94
N ASP A 113 -4.81 0.55 0.42
CA ASP A 113 -4.36 -0.83 0.35
C ASP A 113 -4.12 -1.25 -1.10
N MET A 114 -2.86 -1.58 -1.41
CA MET A 114 -2.43 -2.11 -2.71
C MET A 114 -1.65 -3.42 -2.54
N THR A 115 -1.88 -4.14 -1.44
CA THR A 115 -1.26 -5.44 -1.16
C THR A 115 -1.57 -6.45 -2.26
N TYR A 116 -0.66 -7.38 -2.58
CA TYR A 116 -0.88 -8.38 -3.63
C TYR A 116 -1.18 -7.75 -4.99
N ASN A 117 -0.26 -6.91 -5.46
CA ASN A 117 -0.22 -6.39 -6.82
C ASN A 117 1.15 -6.67 -7.45
N ASN A 118 1.44 -6.09 -8.60
CA ASN A 118 2.69 -6.22 -9.32
C ASN A 118 3.46 -4.90 -9.33
N LEU A 119 3.29 -4.06 -8.30
CA LEU A 119 3.92 -2.75 -8.23
C LEU A 119 5.42 -2.88 -8.00
N SER A 120 6.19 -2.05 -8.69
CA SER A 120 7.62 -1.90 -8.46
C SER A 120 7.91 -0.51 -7.89
N SER A 121 9.11 -0.27 -7.39
CA SER A 121 9.47 1.06 -6.89
C SER A 121 9.43 2.15 -7.98
N ALA A 122 9.49 1.77 -9.26
CA ALA A 122 9.33 2.70 -10.38
C ALA A 122 7.86 3.15 -10.60
N SER A 123 6.89 2.43 -10.04
CA SER A 123 5.47 2.76 -10.12
C SER A 123 5.12 4.02 -9.29
N PHE A 124 6.02 4.46 -8.39
CA PHE A 124 5.82 5.63 -7.53
C PHE A 124 6.63 6.83 -8.04
N SER A 125 5.92 7.85 -8.56
CA SER A 125 6.54 9.12 -8.90
C SER A 125 6.62 10.07 -7.70
N ALA A 126 7.35 11.18 -7.81
CA ALA A 126 7.52 12.14 -6.71
C ALA A 126 6.18 12.71 -6.17
N ASN A 127 5.14 12.79 -7.00
CA ASN A 127 3.82 13.24 -6.55
C ASN A 127 3.12 12.27 -5.58
N PHE A 128 3.57 11.01 -5.46
CA PHE A 128 3.00 10.06 -4.53
C PHE A 128 3.10 10.56 -3.08
N ALA A 129 4.16 11.32 -2.79
CA ALA A 129 4.40 11.93 -1.49
C ALA A 129 3.36 12.98 -1.09
N TYR A 130 2.52 13.47 -2.02
CA TYR A 130 1.42 14.37 -1.71
C TYR A 130 0.35 13.71 -0.83
N LEU A 131 0.27 12.37 -0.85
CA LEU A 131 -0.56 11.61 0.10
C LEU A 131 -0.11 11.81 1.56
N GLY A 132 1.15 12.15 1.81
CA GLY A 132 1.71 12.20 3.15
C GLY A 132 1.03 13.19 4.10
N GLY A 133 0.32 14.19 3.57
CA GLY A 133 -0.46 15.15 4.34
C GLY A 133 -1.81 14.62 4.84
N CYS A 134 -2.27 13.45 4.38
CA CYS A 134 -3.57 12.87 4.76
C CYS A 134 -3.49 11.39 5.13
N LEU A 135 -2.55 10.64 4.55
CA LEU A 135 -2.47 9.19 4.64
C LEU A 135 -2.05 8.74 6.05
N LYS A 136 -2.89 7.92 6.67
CA LYS A 136 -2.65 7.27 7.97
C LYS A 136 -2.19 5.82 7.83
N ALA A 137 -2.66 5.12 6.80
CA ALA A 137 -2.31 3.72 6.58
C ALA A 137 -2.01 3.41 5.11
N LEU A 138 -0.86 2.78 4.89
CA LEU A 138 -0.38 2.38 3.59
C LEU A 138 0.00 0.89 3.61
N PHE A 139 -0.68 0.11 2.80
CA PHE A 139 -0.41 -1.32 2.64
C PHE A 139 0.11 -1.60 1.23
N LEU A 140 1.33 -2.13 1.18
CA LEU A 140 2.11 -2.41 -0.02
C LEU A 140 2.75 -3.79 0.04
N GLY A 141 2.27 -4.67 0.92
CA GLY A 141 2.81 -6.01 1.08
C GLY A 141 2.64 -6.85 -0.18
N ASP A 142 3.47 -7.88 -0.37
CA ASP A 142 3.33 -8.83 -1.47
C ASP A 142 3.31 -8.14 -2.85
N ASN A 143 4.34 -7.33 -3.13
CA ASN A 143 4.58 -6.63 -4.40
C ASN A 143 6.05 -6.88 -4.87
N ASP A 144 6.51 -6.17 -5.90
CA ASP A 144 7.88 -6.25 -6.45
C ASP A 144 8.73 -5.00 -6.06
N LEU A 145 8.52 -4.41 -4.87
CA LEU A 145 9.22 -3.20 -4.43
C LEU A 145 10.65 -3.52 -4.00
N ASN A 146 11.64 -2.80 -4.54
CA ASN A 146 13.04 -2.89 -4.09
C ASN A 146 13.49 -1.71 -3.22
N ARG A 147 12.64 -0.69 -3.11
CA ARG A 147 12.80 0.53 -2.33
C ARG A 147 11.45 0.99 -1.82
N PHE A 148 11.47 1.74 -0.73
CA PHE A 148 10.32 2.48 -0.22
C PHE A 148 9.78 3.47 -1.27
N PRO A 149 8.50 3.89 -1.15
CA PRO A 149 7.99 5.05 -1.88
C PRO A 149 8.86 6.29 -1.64
N PRO A 150 8.98 7.18 -2.64
CA PRO A 150 9.82 8.37 -2.52
C PRO A 150 9.30 9.33 -1.44
N ASN A 151 10.23 10.11 -0.88
CA ASN A 151 9.94 11.19 0.07
C ASN A 151 9.13 10.76 1.30
N MET A 152 9.56 9.67 1.95
CA MET A 152 8.94 9.16 3.18
C MET A 152 8.83 10.23 4.28
N GLU A 153 9.69 11.25 4.29
CA GLU A 153 9.63 12.38 5.22
C GLU A 153 8.33 13.21 5.12
N LYS A 154 7.56 13.08 4.05
CA LYS A 154 6.26 13.76 3.88
C LYS A 154 5.11 13.05 4.58
N PHE A 155 5.25 11.76 4.89
CA PHE A 155 4.19 10.92 5.48
C PHE A 155 4.11 11.09 7.01
N ILE A 156 3.92 12.34 7.46
CA ILE A 156 3.97 12.73 8.87
C ILE A 156 2.75 12.25 9.68
N LEU A 157 1.65 11.92 8.99
CA LEU A 157 0.44 11.37 9.60
C LEU A 157 0.39 9.84 9.60
N LEU A 158 1.37 9.17 8.99
CA LEU A 158 1.34 7.73 8.78
C LEU A 158 1.54 6.98 10.10
N GLU A 159 0.56 6.12 10.41
CA GLU A 159 0.49 5.29 11.60
C GLU A 159 0.79 3.81 11.29
N VAL A 160 0.45 3.38 10.07
CA VAL A 160 0.60 2.00 9.61
C VAL A 160 1.30 1.96 8.26
N LEU A 161 2.43 1.25 8.19
CA LEU A 161 3.15 0.97 6.95
C LEU A 161 3.44 -0.52 6.84
N ILE A 162 2.83 -1.18 5.85
CA ILE A 162 3.02 -2.60 5.59
C ILE A 162 3.75 -2.77 4.26
N LEU A 163 4.99 -3.25 4.32
CA LEU A 163 5.89 -3.46 3.18
C LEU A 163 6.44 -4.90 3.15
N ARG A 164 5.80 -5.82 3.87
CA ARG A 164 6.22 -7.23 3.93
C ARG A 164 6.28 -7.89 2.55
N ASP A 165 7.04 -8.95 2.41
CA ASP A 165 7.05 -9.82 1.23
C ASP A 165 7.29 -9.03 -0.07
N ASN A 166 8.38 -8.26 -0.08
CA ASN A 166 8.87 -7.46 -1.20
C ASN A 166 10.38 -7.75 -1.41
N ASP A 167 11.07 -6.95 -2.22
CA ASP A 167 12.51 -7.06 -2.48
C ASP A 167 13.31 -5.87 -1.87
N ILE A 168 12.79 -5.23 -0.82
CA ILE A 168 13.38 -4.00 -0.27
C ILE A 168 14.71 -4.29 0.39
N ALA A 169 15.76 -3.64 -0.08
CA ALA A 169 17.12 -3.80 0.47
C ALA A 169 17.54 -2.64 1.39
N ASP A 170 16.95 -1.47 1.20
CA ASP A 170 17.33 -0.23 1.88
C ASP A 170 16.12 0.42 2.55
N VAL A 171 16.29 0.76 3.83
CA VAL A 171 15.32 1.52 4.62
C VAL A 171 15.82 2.97 4.66
N PRO A 172 15.06 3.95 4.15
CA PRO A 172 15.52 5.32 4.08
C PRO A 172 15.74 5.88 5.49
N SER A 173 16.86 6.57 5.71
CA SER A 173 17.11 7.23 7.00
C SER A 173 15.99 8.21 7.37
N THR A 174 15.37 8.86 6.38
CA THR A 174 14.25 9.78 6.57
C THR A 174 12.96 9.15 7.12
N ILE A 175 12.86 7.81 7.23
CA ILE A 175 11.72 7.12 7.84
C ILE A 175 11.45 7.61 9.27
N HIS A 176 12.50 8.11 9.96
CA HIS A 176 12.37 8.69 11.29
C HIS A 176 11.41 9.89 11.35
N ALA A 177 11.06 10.51 10.23
CA ALA A 177 10.11 11.63 10.21
C ALA A 177 8.65 11.18 10.39
N CYS A 178 8.33 9.91 10.14
CA CYS A 178 7.01 9.31 10.39
C CYS A 178 6.79 9.06 11.89
N GLN A 179 6.76 10.12 12.69
CA GLN A 179 6.71 10.03 14.17
C GLN A 179 5.42 9.39 14.72
N LYS A 180 4.36 9.32 13.92
CA LYS A 180 3.11 8.62 14.27
C LYS A 180 3.15 7.12 13.99
N LEU A 181 4.19 6.61 13.34
CA LEU A 181 4.26 5.23 12.92
C LEU A 181 4.27 4.31 14.13
N SER A 182 3.20 3.55 14.29
CA SER A 182 3.02 2.57 15.36
C SER A 182 3.13 1.15 14.82
N THR A 183 2.80 0.94 13.54
CA THR A 183 2.92 -0.35 12.87
C THR A 183 3.85 -0.24 11.66
N LEU A 184 4.94 -1.01 11.67
CA LEU A 184 5.87 -1.15 10.56
C LEU A 184 6.19 -2.63 10.33
N GLN A 185 5.76 -3.16 9.19
CA GLN A 185 5.99 -4.54 8.80
C GLN A 185 6.90 -4.61 7.57
N LEU A 186 8.08 -5.18 7.76
CA LEU A 186 9.16 -5.30 6.79
C LEU A 186 9.61 -6.76 6.60
N GLN A 187 8.93 -7.74 7.20
CA GLN A 187 9.32 -9.14 7.07
C GLN A 187 9.33 -9.62 5.60
N GLY A 188 10.19 -10.58 5.25
CA GLY A 188 10.23 -11.13 3.90
C GLY A 188 10.79 -10.15 2.86
N ASN A 189 11.85 -9.41 3.21
CA ASN A 189 12.53 -8.45 2.34
C ASN A 189 14.03 -8.80 2.21
N GLN A 190 14.83 -7.88 1.66
CA GLN A 190 16.28 -8.03 1.45
C GLN A 190 17.11 -7.08 2.34
N ILE A 191 16.58 -6.69 3.49
CA ILE A 191 17.20 -5.72 4.39
C ILE A 191 18.38 -6.38 5.10
N ASN A 192 19.57 -5.78 4.97
CA ASN A 192 20.79 -6.24 5.65
C ASN A 192 21.06 -5.42 6.92
N VAL A 193 20.83 -4.11 6.84
CA VAL A 193 21.09 -3.15 7.90
C VAL A 193 19.93 -2.16 8.03
N LEU A 194 19.79 -1.57 9.21
CA LEU A 194 18.82 -0.51 9.51
C LEU A 194 19.53 0.83 9.72
N PRO A 195 18.97 1.96 9.24
CA PRO A 195 19.55 3.27 9.51
C PRO A 195 19.47 3.60 11.02
N PRO A 196 20.55 4.11 11.63
CA PRO A 196 20.58 4.51 13.04
C PRO A 196 19.45 5.48 13.43
N GLU A 197 19.04 6.36 12.52
CA GLU A 197 17.97 7.32 12.75
C GLU A 197 16.60 6.67 12.96
N MET A 198 16.39 5.45 12.45
CA MET A 198 15.14 4.71 12.67
C MET A 198 14.88 4.48 14.16
N ALA A 199 15.92 4.45 14.99
CA ALA A 199 15.79 4.28 16.43
C ALA A 199 15.13 5.48 17.14
N ARG A 200 14.84 6.57 16.42
CA ARG A 200 14.01 7.70 16.87
C ARG A 200 12.51 7.42 16.78
N LEU A 201 12.08 6.35 16.11
CA LEU A 201 10.70 5.90 16.08
C LEU A 201 10.38 5.14 17.38
N ASN A 202 9.13 5.25 17.86
CA ASN A 202 8.70 4.61 19.09
C ASN A 202 7.89 3.33 18.83
N PHE A 203 8.58 2.20 18.80
CA PHE A 203 7.95 0.87 18.71
C PHE A 203 7.94 0.11 20.03
N LEU A 204 8.17 0.78 21.16
CA LEU A 204 8.25 0.16 22.48
C LEU A 204 6.93 0.26 23.27
N THR A 205 5.87 0.77 22.65
CA THR A 205 4.54 0.84 23.26
C THR A 205 3.76 -0.46 23.03
N GLU A 206 2.79 -0.76 23.90
CA GLU A 206 1.95 -1.98 23.79
C GLU A 206 1.14 -2.05 22.48
N LYS A 207 0.85 -0.90 21.87
CA LYS A 207 0.10 -0.80 20.60
C LYS A 207 1.02 -0.89 19.38
N SER A 208 2.34 -0.87 19.58
CA SER A 208 3.31 -0.88 18.50
C SER A 208 3.49 -2.27 17.93
N CYS A 209 3.64 -2.35 16.60
CA CYS A 209 3.89 -3.60 15.89
C CYS A 209 5.05 -3.41 14.92
N PHE A 210 6.22 -3.94 15.26
CA PHE A 210 7.40 -3.93 14.40
C PHE A 210 7.78 -5.36 14.01
N LYS A 211 7.88 -5.64 12.71
CA LYS A 211 8.25 -6.95 12.18
C LYS A 211 9.34 -6.80 11.12
N ILE A 212 10.45 -7.51 11.28
CA ILE A 212 11.59 -7.49 10.34
C ILE A 212 12.23 -8.87 10.12
N TYR A 213 11.65 -9.94 10.66
CA TYR A 213 12.16 -11.30 10.44
C TYR A 213 12.13 -11.66 8.93
N ASP A 214 12.75 -12.77 8.54
CA ASP A 214 12.88 -13.17 7.13
C ASP A 214 13.54 -12.09 6.25
N ASN A 215 14.59 -11.47 6.79
CA ASN A 215 15.50 -10.57 6.09
C ASN A 215 16.94 -11.06 6.30
N PRO A 216 17.85 -10.88 5.32
CA PRO A 216 19.25 -11.22 5.45
C PRO A 216 20.03 -10.20 6.32
N LEU A 217 19.55 -9.95 7.55
CA LEU A 217 20.19 -9.02 8.48
C LEU A 217 21.63 -9.47 8.78
N ILE A 218 22.54 -8.54 9.01
CA ILE A 218 23.91 -8.88 9.45
C ILE A 218 23.89 -9.67 10.77
N GLU A 219 24.89 -10.52 10.99
CA GLU A 219 24.97 -11.42 12.15
C GLU A 219 24.92 -10.66 13.48
N GLU A 220 25.49 -9.46 13.53
CA GLU A 220 25.49 -8.59 14.68
C GLU A 220 24.07 -8.14 15.07
N LEU A 221 23.22 -7.85 14.09
CA LEU A 221 21.81 -7.51 14.33
C LEU A 221 21.03 -8.75 14.78
N GLN A 222 21.25 -9.90 14.14
CA GLN A 222 20.54 -11.14 14.46
C GLN A 222 20.88 -11.67 15.86
N SER A 223 22.17 -11.73 16.19
CA SER A 223 22.67 -12.30 17.45
C SER A 223 22.37 -11.44 18.67
N ARG A 224 22.38 -10.11 18.52
CA ARG A 224 22.22 -9.18 19.64
C ARG A 224 20.78 -8.71 19.87
N SER A 225 19.84 -9.06 18.98
CA SER A 225 18.51 -8.44 18.95
C SER A 225 17.36 -9.45 18.90
N THR A 226 17.15 -10.21 19.98
CA THR A 226 16.01 -11.14 20.10
C THR A 226 14.66 -10.43 20.29
N THR A 227 14.69 -9.15 20.69
CA THR A 227 13.50 -8.31 20.90
C THR A 227 13.61 -7.00 20.14
N VAL A 228 12.47 -6.36 19.84
CA VAL A 228 12.43 -5.03 19.23
C VAL A 228 13.19 -4.00 20.07
N LYS A 229 13.11 -4.09 21.40
CA LYS A 229 13.86 -3.21 22.30
C LYS A 229 15.37 -3.35 22.13
N GLN A 230 15.89 -4.58 22.18
CA GLN A 230 17.32 -4.83 21.99
C GLN A 230 17.80 -4.36 20.62
N LEU A 231 17.01 -4.61 19.57
CA LEU A 231 17.31 -4.12 18.22
C LEU A 231 17.47 -2.61 18.20
N PHE A 232 16.49 -1.88 18.72
CA PHE A 232 16.49 -0.41 18.73
C PHE A 232 17.56 0.17 19.65
N ASP A 233 17.88 -0.49 20.75
CA ASP A 233 18.97 -0.06 21.64
C ASP A 233 20.35 -0.27 20.98
N TYR A 234 20.55 -1.39 20.27
CA TYR A 234 21.80 -1.66 19.56
C TYR A 234 22.00 -0.74 18.36
N VAL A 235 20.95 -0.48 17.57
CA VAL A 235 20.98 0.43 16.41
C VAL A 235 21.36 1.87 16.80
N LYS A 236 21.19 2.26 18.07
CA LYS A 236 21.61 3.59 18.58
C LYS A 236 23.10 3.69 18.87
N THR A 237 23.79 2.57 19.09
CA THR A 237 25.17 2.53 19.57
C THR A 237 26.15 3.10 18.54
N GLU A 238 27.25 3.67 19.02
CA GLU A 238 28.33 4.13 18.15
C GLU A 238 28.98 2.96 17.38
N GLU A 239 29.10 1.80 18.02
CA GLU A 239 29.57 0.55 17.40
C GLU A 239 28.76 0.23 16.14
N TYR A 240 27.42 0.22 16.24
CA TYR A 240 26.56 -0.07 15.09
C TYR A 240 26.61 1.03 14.02
N ARG A 241 26.76 2.30 14.41
CA ARG A 241 26.87 3.41 13.44
C ARG A 241 28.08 3.26 12.53
N LEU A 242 29.21 2.81 13.07
CA LEU A 242 30.41 2.52 12.28
C LEU A 242 30.15 1.39 11.28
N ILE A 243 29.53 0.29 11.72
CA ILE A 243 29.16 -0.84 10.85
C ILE A 243 28.21 -0.38 9.74
N TYR A 244 27.20 0.43 10.07
CA TYR A 244 26.26 0.98 9.10
C TYR A 244 26.95 1.90 8.08
N ALA A 245 27.88 2.75 8.54
CA ALA A 245 28.64 3.64 7.67
C ALA A 245 29.52 2.86 6.68
N GLU A 246 30.24 1.84 7.16
CA GLU A 246 31.04 0.94 6.32
C GLU A 246 30.18 0.21 5.27
N PHE A 247 28.97 -0.23 5.66
CA PHE A 247 28.04 -0.88 4.73
C PHE A 247 27.58 0.06 3.61
N ASN A 248 27.33 1.32 3.96
CA ASN A 248 26.93 2.37 3.02
C ASN A 248 28.08 2.77 2.08
N GLU A 249 29.30 2.98 2.61
CA GLU A 249 30.49 3.32 1.82
C GLU A 249 30.89 2.20 0.85
N ALA A 250 30.75 0.94 1.27
CA ALA A 250 31.07 -0.21 0.43
C ALA A 250 30.07 -0.44 -0.72
N GLY A 251 29.00 0.38 -0.83
CA GLY A 251 27.96 0.22 -1.84
C GLY A 251 27.25 -1.14 -1.74
N LYS A 252 27.26 -1.75 -0.55
CA LYS A 252 26.82 -3.13 -0.29
C LYS A 252 25.32 -3.29 -0.10
N PHE A 253 24.51 -2.25 -0.36
CA PHE A 253 23.09 -2.41 -0.69
C PHE A 253 22.99 -3.18 -2.00
N THR A 254 23.22 -4.48 -1.91
CA THR A 254 23.36 -5.39 -3.03
C THR A 254 22.13 -5.23 -3.90
N LYS A 255 22.36 -4.89 -5.17
CA LYS A 255 21.36 -5.04 -6.23
C LYS A 255 21.08 -6.53 -6.32
N VAL A 256 20.11 -7.03 -5.55
CA VAL A 256 19.54 -8.35 -5.81
C VAL A 256 18.88 -8.26 -7.17
N LYS A 257 19.62 -8.69 -8.20
CA LYS A 257 19.05 -8.99 -9.51
C LYS A 257 18.18 -10.23 -9.33
N ARG A 258 16.93 -10.05 -8.88
CA ARG A 258 15.88 -10.80 -9.57
C ARG A 258 15.98 -10.34 -11.02
N ASP A 259 15.93 -11.28 -11.96
CA ASP A 259 15.83 -10.96 -13.39
C ASP A 259 14.61 -10.04 -13.60
N TYR A 260 14.85 -8.74 -13.51
CA TYR A 260 14.03 -7.69 -14.06
C TYR A 260 14.14 -7.88 -15.57
N ARG A 261 13.49 -8.92 -16.10
CA ARG A 261 13.15 -8.95 -17.52
C ARG A 261 12.33 -7.68 -17.73
N SER A 262 13.00 -6.71 -18.34
CA SER A 262 12.44 -5.58 -19.05
C SER A 262 11.12 -6.01 -19.69
N ALA A 263 10.04 -5.27 -19.38
CA ALA A 263 8.70 -5.46 -19.92
C ALA A 263 8.09 -6.86 -19.71
N LYS A 264 7.79 -7.22 -18.46
CA LYS A 264 6.85 -8.33 -18.20
C LYS A 264 5.47 -7.75 -17.99
N LYS A 265 4.58 -8.02 -18.96
CA LYS A 265 3.11 -8.06 -18.79
C LYS A 265 2.74 -8.24 -17.31
N CYS A 266 1.86 -7.39 -16.77
CA CYS A 266 1.32 -7.54 -15.41
C CYS A 266 1.01 -9.05 -15.21
N ARG A 267 1.73 -9.71 -14.28
CA ARG A 267 1.61 -11.16 -14.11
C ARG A 267 0.26 -11.47 -13.49
N ASN A 268 -0.28 -12.64 -13.77
CA ASN A 268 -1.40 -13.15 -12.99
C ASN A 268 -0.94 -13.25 -11.53
N THR A 269 -1.53 -12.42 -10.67
CA THR A 269 -1.36 -12.55 -9.24
C THR A 269 -1.81 -13.96 -8.86
N LYS A 270 -0.89 -14.74 -8.28
CA LYS A 270 -1.21 -16.09 -7.81
C LYS A 270 -2.36 -15.92 -6.82
N ARG A 271 -3.49 -16.60 -7.06
CA ARG A 271 -4.54 -16.79 -6.05
C ARG A 271 -3.93 -17.66 -4.95
N HIS A 272 -3.10 -17.08 -4.11
CA HIS A 272 -2.80 -17.68 -2.83
C HIS A 272 -4.13 -17.82 -2.09
N LYS A 273 -4.29 -18.90 -1.32
CA LYS A 273 -5.29 -18.93 -0.25
C LYS A 273 -4.85 -17.87 0.77
N VAL A 274 -5.06 -16.60 0.43
CA VAL A 274 -4.93 -15.52 1.38
C VAL A 274 -6.01 -15.81 2.42
N PRO A 275 -5.66 -15.97 3.71
CA PRO A 275 -6.69 -16.02 4.73
C PRO A 275 -7.58 -14.81 4.50
N ALA A 276 -8.90 -15.00 4.54
CA ALA A 276 -9.83 -13.89 4.41
C ALA A 276 -9.46 -12.86 5.48
N LEU A 277 -8.66 -11.86 5.11
CA LEU A 277 -8.69 -10.57 5.75
C LEU A 277 -10.04 -10.05 5.29
N SER A 278 -11.09 -10.46 6.01
CA SER A 278 -12.27 -9.62 6.18
C SER A 278 -11.69 -8.26 6.47
N GLY A 279 -11.68 -7.38 5.46
CA GLY A 279 -10.96 -6.11 5.53
C GLY A 279 -11.35 -5.48 6.85
N PRO A 280 -10.40 -5.18 7.75
CA PRO A 280 -10.78 -4.56 8.99
C PRO A 280 -11.53 -3.29 8.60
N GLY A 281 -12.70 -3.07 9.20
CA GLY A 281 -13.15 -1.71 9.40
C GLY A 281 -12.06 -1.06 10.25
N TRP A 282 -11.05 -0.51 9.60
CA TRP A 282 -9.93 0.14 10.25
C TRP A 282 -10.48 1.45 10.81
N ASN A 283 -11.01 1.40 12.03
CA ASN A 283 -11.31 2.61 12.79
C ASN A 283 -9.96 3.23 13.22
N LEU A 284 -9.33 3.97 12.29
CA LEU A 284 -8.15 4.82 12.50
C LEU A 284 -8.52 6.28 12.79
#